data_AF-A0A560QIY6-F1
#
_entry.id   AF-A0A560QIY6-F1
#
_cell.length_a   1.000
_cell.length_b   1.000
_cell.length_c   1.000
_cell.angle_alpha   90.00
_cell.angle_beta   90.00
_cell.angle_gamma   90.00
#
_symmetry.space_group_name_H-M   'P 1'
#
loop_
_entity.id
_entity.type
_entity.pdbx_description
1 polymer ?
#
loop_
_entity_poly.entity_id
_entity_poly.type
_entity_poly.pdbx_seq_one_letter_code
_entity_poly.pdbx_strand_id
1 'polypeptide(L)'
;MSVHELKRPPLADTAEWRVELPKALEQLRHWAQISPLQPALRHKRHGQWFVWRWIDVLRDVERLADGLRQQGFIEDSRLALSGAFEPNLLLLALAAQHIGGQLLTLPDNLDPETLHKILWRSSPTHAFVQGRQTQQRWLHQGQSLLSFNDLIGPVDTPQRLNRWSKNPQLWSEEGTQWQAGLTVLLEQWLTSGHSLAFPESPGSASRDRREVAPSGLLLSAERLQLLAAEIESRLAPHDTWRRRLCDWAIAHPEKGLQRLIKNRVRRLLGFHNLHFIWQATRSPDAQPQPTWLTEFKRDIA
;
A
#
# COMPACT_ATOMS: atom_id res chain seq x y z
N MET A 1 -25.28 47.42 2.57
CA MET A 1 -25.19 46.11 1.89
C MET A 1 -24.02 45.36 2.49
N SER A 2 -24.26 44.51 3.49
CA SER A 2 -23.18 43.73 4.13
C SER A 2 -22.87 42.50 3.28
N VAL A 3 -21.67 42.52 2.69
CA VAL A 3 -21.02 41.35 2.10
C VAL A 3 -20.94 40.29 3.19
N HIS A 4 -21.72 39.23 3.06
CA HIS A 4 -21.58 38.07 3.93
C HIS A 4 -20.25 37.41 3.59
N GLU A 5 -19.23 37.67 4.39
CA GLU A 5 -18.05 36.80 4.45
C GLU A 5 -18.54 35.40 4.82
N LEU A 6 -18.60 34.52 3.82
CA LEU A 6 -18.81 33.09 4.02
C LEU A 6 -17.63 32.57 4.84
N LYS A 7 -17.81 32.54 6.15
CA LYS A 7 -16.92 31.94 7.13
C LYS A 7 -16.69 30.48 6.67
N ARG A 8 -15.50 30.21 6.11
CA ARG A 8 -15.09 28.86 5.68
C ARG A 8 -15.38 27.88 6.85
N PRO A 9 -16.05 26.74 6.61
CA PRO A 9 -16.27 25.78 7.67
C PRO A 9 -14.91 25.33 8.23
N PRO A 10 -14.80 25.13 9.56
CA PRO A 10 -13.53 24.82 10.20
C PRO A 10 -12.93 23.52 9.65
N LEU A 11 -11.60 23.49 9.53
CA LEU A 11 -10.73 22.39 9.07
C LEU A 11 -10.92 21.03 9.80
N ALA A 12 -11.87 20.93 10.73
CA ALA A 12 -12.01 19.85 11.70
C ALA A 12 -12.50 18.51 11.13
N ASP A 13 -13.14 18.49 9.95
CA ASP A 13 -13.77 17.27 9.40
C ASP A 13 -12.94 16.58 8.30
N THR A 14 -11.74 17.09 8.05
CA THR A 14 -10.80 16.49 7.07
C THR A 14 -9.64 15.75 7.71
N ALA A 15 -9.48 15.86 9.04
CA ALA A 15 -8.35 15.31 9.76
C ALA A 15 -8.19 13.80 9.54
N GLU A 16 -9.31 13.07 9.49
CA GLU A 16 -9.34 11.63 9.23
C GLU A 16 -8.75 11.26 7.86
N TRP A 17 -8.85 12.15 6.87
CA TRP A 17 -8.39 11.89 5.50
C TRP A 17 -6.96 12.34 5.25
N ARG A 18 -6.33 13.02 6.21
CA ARG A 18 -4.99 13.59 6.05
C ARG A 18 -3.89 12.54 6.22
N VAL A 19 -2.85 12.73 5.42
CA VAL A 19 -1.62 11.92 5.48
C VAL A 19 -0.47 12.81 5.93
N GLU A 20 0.13 12.48 7.06
CA GLU A 20 1.27 13.20 7.65
C GLU A 20 2.54 12.36 7.55
N LEU A 21 3.61 12.88 6.93
CA LEU A 21 4.87 12.15 6.76
C LEU A 21 6.09 13.06 6.94
N PRO A 22 6.34 13.58 8.16
CA PRO A 22 7.31 14.65 8.38
C PRO A 22 8.74 14.30 7.97
N LYS A 23 9.12 13.01 7.97
CA LYS A 23 10.49 12.54 7.66
C LYS A 23 10.62 11.81 6.33
N ALA A 24 9.54 11.65 5.57
CA ALA A 24 9.54 10.78 4.39
C ALA A 24 10.57 11.19 3.35
N LEU A 25 10.64 12.48 3.02
CA LEU A 25 11.57 12.99 2.02
C LEU A 25 13.03 12.91 2.46
N GLU A 26 13.29 13.12 3.76
CA GLU A 26 14.64 12.98 4.32
C GLU A 26 15.12 11.53 4.24
N GLN A 27 14.27 10.58 4.63
CA GLN A 27 14.54 9.15 4.55
C GLN A 27 14.71 8.68 3.10
N LEU A 28 13.87 9.17 2.18
CA LEU A 28 14.01 8.88 0.74
C LEU A 28 15.37 9.34 0.21
N ARG A 29 15.77 10.59 0.51
CA ARG A 29 17.10 11.11 0.13
C ARG A 29 18.23 10.31 0.75
N HIS A 30 18.10 9.92 2.01
CA HIS A 30 19.08 9.10 2.71
C HIS A 30 19.33 7.77 1.97
N TRP A 31 18.27 7.02 1.64
CA TRP A 31 18.42 5.73 0.93
C TRP A 31 18.92 5.89 -0.50
N ALA A 32 18.49 6.95 -1.20
CA ALA A 32 19.00 7.27 -2.52
C ALA A 32 20.50 7.58 -2.52
N GLN A 33 21.05 8.12 -1.43
CA GLN A 33 22.49 8.38 -1.27
C GLN A 33 23.27 7.14 -0.83
N ILE A 34 22.77 6.41 0.17
CA ILE A 34 23.49 5.28 0.79
C ILE A 34 23.38 4.00 -0.04
N SER A 35 22.26 3.79 -0.73
CA SER A 35 21.98 2.56 -1.47
C SER A 35 21.25 2.84 -2.80
N PRO A 36 21.79 3.72 -3.67
CA PRO A 36 21.12 4.22 -4.88
C PRO A 36 20.61 3.12 -5.80
N LEU A 37 21.40 2.05 -5.94
CA LEU A 37 21.14 0.96 -6.88
C LEU A 37 20.32 -0.20 -6.28
N GLN A 38 20.00 -0.16 -4.98
CA GLN A 38 19.19 -1.20 -4.36
C GLN A 38 17.72 -1.02 -4.72
N PRO A 39 16.96 -2.12 -4.91
CA PRO A 39 15.52 -2.06 -5.16
C PRO A 39 14.76 -1.38 -4.02
N ALA A 40 13.97 -0.37 -4.36
CA ALA A 40 13.11 0.37 -3.45
C ALA A 40 11.65 -0.08 -3.59
N LEU A 41 11.13 -0.10 -4.82
CA LEU A 41 9.77 -0.53 -5.14
C LEU A 41 9.77 -1.67 -6.17
N ARG A 42 8.76 -2.54 -6.07
CA ARG A 42 8.46 -3.58 -7.07
C ARG A 42 6.97 -3.63 -7.32
N HIS A 43 6.57 -3.72 -8.58
CA HIS A 43 5.17 -3.90 -8.93
C HIS A 43 5.09 -4.79 -10.15
N LYS A 44 4.25 -5.81 -10.07
CA LYS A 44 3.99 -6.69 -11.21
C LYS A 44 2.96 -6.05 -12.14
N ARG A 45 3.24 -5.97 -13.43
CA ARG A 45 2.31 -5.48 -14.44
C ARG A 45 2.39 -6.36 -15.68
N HIS A 46 1.26 -6.78 -16.23
CA HIS A 46 1.18 -7.66 -17.39
C HIS A 46 2.03 -8.93 -17.23
N GLY A 47 2.00 -9.53 -16.04
CA GLY A 47 2.78 -10.72 -15.71
C GLY A 47 4.28 -10.50 -15.47
N GLN A 48 4.78 -9.26 -15.50
CA GLN A 48 6.20 -8.94 -15.39
C GLN A 48 6.51 -8.07 -14.17
N TRP A 49 7.62 -8.33 -13.49
CA TRP A 49 8.08 -7.52 -12.36
C TRP A 49 8.85 -6.30 -12.85
N PHE A 50 8.31 -5.12 -12.53
CA PHE A 50 8.98 -3.84 -12.68
C PHE A 50 9.60 -3.44 -11.36
N VAL A 51 10.81 -2.89 -11.42
CA VAL A 51 11.58 -2.52 -10.24
C VAL A 51 12.08 -1.09 -10.37
N TRP A 52 11.94 -0.34 -9.28
CA TRP A 52 12.53 0.98 -9.11
C TRP A 52 13.63 0.87 -8.08
N ARG A 53 14.82 1.40 -8.39
CA ARG A 53 15.90 1.55 -7.41
C ARG A 53 15.66 2.83 -6.60
N TRP A 54 16.32 2.97 -5.46
CA TRP A 54 16.16 4.18 -4.61
C TRP A 54 16.46 5.48 -5.38
N ILE A 55 17.47 5.48 -6.25
CA ILE A 55 17.77 6.65 -7.10
C ILE A 55 16.67 6.93 -8.13
N ASP A 56 16.01 5.89 -8.66
CA ASP A 56 14.91 6.06 -9.62
C ASP A 56 13.69 6.66 -8.92
N VAL A 57 13.36 6.17 -7.71
CA VAL A 57 12.25 6.71 -6.91
C VAL A 57 12.45 8.19 -6.60
N LEU A 58 13.63 8.60 -6.12
CA LEU A 58 13.90 10.00 -5.82
C LEU A 58 13.77 10.88 -7.06
N ARG A 59 14.37 10.47 -8.19
CA ARG A 59 14.29 11.18 -9.47
C ARG A 59 12.85 11.31 -9.97
N ASP A 60 12.06 10.24 -9.87
CA ASP A 60 10.67 10.24 -10.33
C ASP A 60 9.79 11.11 -9.43
N VAL A 61 10.04 11.14 -8.12
CA VAL A 61 9.37 12.06 -7.17
C VAL A 61 9.65 13.52 -7.52
N GLU A 62 10.91 13.88 -7.80
CA GLU A 62 11.30 15.24 -8.19
C GLU A 62 10.63 15.66 -9.51
N ARG A 63 10.64 14.78 -10.52
CA ARG A 63 9.96 15.04 -11.81
C ARG A 63 8.45 15.18 -11.66
N LEU A 64 7.82 14.33 -10.86
CA LEU A 64 6.40 14.43 -10.57
C LEU A 64 6.07 15.72 -9.83
N ALA A 65 6.94 16.18 -8.93
CA ALA A 65 6.75 17.46 -8.24
C ALA A 65 6.79 18.62 -9.23
N ASP A 66 7.72 18.60 -10.19
CA ASP A 66 7.77 19.61 -11.25
C ASP A 66 6.54 19.54 -12.18
N GLY A 67 6.10 18.34 -12.54
CA GLY A 67 4.86 18.14 -13.30
C GLY A 67 3.63 18.67 -12.55
N LEU A 68 3.54 18.42 -11.24
CA LEU A 68 2.47 18.95 -10.39
C LEU A 68 2.49 20.48 -10.35
N ARG A 69 3.67 21.10 -10.22
CA ARG A 69 3.81 22.57 -10.28
C ARG A 69 3.33 23.13 -11.62
N GLN A 70 3.63 22.45 -12.73
CA GLN A 70 3.14 22.83 -14.06
C GLN A 70 1.61 22.74 -14.18
N GLN A 71 0.97 21.85 -13.43
CA GLN A 71 -0.49 21.77 -13.31
C GLN A 71 -1.07 22.77 -12.29
N GLY A 72 -0.26 23.63 -11.68
CA GLY A 72 -0.70 24.65 -10.71
C GLY A 72 -0.75 24.17 -9.27
N PHE A 73 -0.14 23.03 -8.94
CA PHE A 73 -0.04 22.55 -7.56
C PHE A 73 0.99 23.37 -6.77
N ILE A 74 0.55 23.91 -5.62
CA ILE A 74 1.33 24.77 -4.71
C ILE A 74 1.15 24.31 -3.25
N GLU A 75 1.81 24.96 -2.29
CA GLU A 75 1.76 24.62 -0.86
C GLU A 75 0.34 24.59 -0.26
N ASP A 76 -0.56 25.49 -0.69
CA ASP A 76 -1.95 25.50 -0.24
C ASP A 76 -2.86 24.48 -0.98
N SER A 77 -2.29 23.75 -1.95
CA SER A 77 -3.05 22.78 -2.74
C SER A 77 -3.35 21.52 -1.94
N ARG A 78 -4.47 20.89 -2.30
CA ARG A 78 -4.93 19.62 -1.74
C ARG A 78 -4.96 18.59 -2.85
N LEU A 79 -4.17 17.53 -2.69
CA LEU A 79 -4.16 16.36 -3.57
C LEU A 79 -4.98 15.24 -2.93
N ALA A 80 -6.08 14.88 -3.55
CA ALA A 80 -6.85 13.70 -3.19
C ALA A 80 -6.37 12.47 -3.96
N LEU A 81 -6.13 11.38 -3.25
CA LEU A 81 -5.68 10.09 -3.80
C LEU A 81 -6.73 9.03 -3.52
N SER A 82 -7.07 8.21 -4.53
CA SER A 82 -8.01 7.11 -4.39
C SER A 82 -7.58 5.92 -5.25
N GLY A 83 -7.38 4.74 -4.63
CA GLY A 83 -6.94 3.54 -5.34
C GLY A 83 -6.04 2.63 -4.52
N ALA A 84 -5.39 1.69 -5.20
CA ALA A 84 -4.41 0.78 -4.59
C ALA A 84 -3.12 1.53 -4.24
N PHE A 85 -2.43 1.09 -3.18
CA PHE A 85 -1.13 1.65 -2.78
C PHE A 85 0.01 1.20 -3.70
N GLU A 86 -0.18 1.33 -5.01
CA GLU A 86 0.82 1.02 -6.02
C GLU A 86 1.85 2.16 -6.20
N PRO A 87 3.02 1.89 -6.83
CA PRO A 87 4.09 2.87 -6.98
C PRO A 87 3.65 4.24 -7.48
N ASN A 88 2.73 4.30 -8.46
CA ASN A 88 2.27 5.58 -9.00
C ASN A 88 1.62 6.47 -7.92
N LEU A 89 0.79 5.89 -7.05
CA LEU A 89 0.12 6.60 -5.97
C LEU A 89 1.12 7.05 -4.91
N LEU A 90 2.06 6.17 -4.53
CA LEU A 90 3.11 6.48 -3.55
C LEU A 90 4.03 7.60 -4.04
N LEU A 91 4.47 7.53 -5.29
CA LEU A 91 5.35 8.54 -5.89
C LEU A 91 4.65 9.90 -5.98
N LEU A 92 3.36 9.93 -6.35
CA LEU A 92 2.56 11.16 -6.34
C LEU A 92 2.36 11.72 -4.93
N ALA A 93 2.16 10.86 -3.93
CA ALA A 93 2.06 11.29 -2.54
C ALA A 93 3.35 11.99 -2.09
N LEU A 94 4.50 11.38 -2.33
CA LEU A 94 5.80 11.96 -2.01
C LEU A 94 6.08 13.24 -2.81
N ALA A 95 5.66 13.32 -4.08
CA ALA A 95 5.81 14.51 -4.91
C ALA A 95 4.97 15.70 -4.39
N ALA A 96 3.72 15.46 -4.01
CA ALA A 96 2.88 16.50 -3.41
C ALA A 96 3.46 17.01 -2.08
N GLN A 97 3.98 16.11 -1.26
CA GLN A 97 4.67 16.51 -0.03
C GLN A 97 5.98 17.25 -0.29
N HIS A 98 6.71 16.92 -1.35
CA HIS A 98 7.89 17.66 -1.75
C HIS A 98 7.59 19.12 -2.06
N ILE A 99 6.38 19.43 -2.52
CA ILE A 99 5.91 20.80 -2.75
C ILE A 99 5.39 21.44 -1.45
N GLY A 100 5.01 20.66 -0.45
CA GLY A 100 4.38 21.13 0.80
C GLY A 100 2.85 21.13 0.77
N GLY A 101 2.23 20.56 -0.27
CA GLY A 101 0.79 20.46 -0.38
C GLY A 101 0.17 19.42 0.55
N GLN A 102 -1.11 19.58 0.82
CA GLN A 102 -1.88 18.68 1.69
C GLN A 102 -2.32 17.42 0.93
N LEU A 103 -2.07 16.25 1.53
CA LEU A 103 -2.54 14.97 1.03
C LEU A 103 -3.83 14.53 1.69
N LEU A 104 -4.74 14.00 0.86
CA LEU A 104 -5.98 13.36 1.29
C LEU A 104 -6.07 11.95 0.67
N THR A 105 -6.37 10.92 1.45
CA THR A 105 -6.66 9.58 0.93
C THR A 105 -8.13 9.24 1.11
N LEU A 106 -8.81 8.91 0.02
CA LEU A 106 -10.24 8.55 0.03
C LEU A 106 -10.43 7.11 -0.47
N PRO A 107 -11.23 6.28 0.22
CA PRO A 107 -11.55 4.93 -0.23
C PRO A 107 -12.12 4.92 -1.64
N ASP A 108 -11.71 3.96 -2.45
CA ASP A 108 -12.16 3.83 -3.84
C ASP A 108 -13.54 3.18 -3.96
N ASN A 109 -14.14 2.73 -2.86
CA ASN A 109 -15.43 2.03 -2.79
C ASN A 109 -16.57 2.90 -2.22
N LEU A 110 -16.34 4.21 -2.04
CA LEU A 110 -17.37 5.13 -1.52
C LEU A 110 -18.59 5.21 -2.44
N ASP A 111 -19.78 5.24 -1.84
CA ASP A 111 -21.01 5.53 -2.59
C ASP A 111 -21.02 7.00 -3.08
N PRO A 112 -21.79 7.31 -4.13
CA PRO A 112 -21.79 8.65 -4.73
C PRO A 112 -22.19 9.79 -3.77
N GLU A 113 -23.09 9.55 -2.82
CA GLU A 113 -23.56 10.58 -1.89
C GLU A 113 -22.48 10.90 -0.85
N THR A 114 -21.85 9.87 -0.30
CA THR A 114 -20.74 10.03 0.65
C THR A 114 -19.55 10.68 -0.04
N LEU A 115 -19.20 10.24 -1.26
CA LEU A 115 -18.13 10.87 -2.05
C LEU A 115 -18.41 12.36 -2.28
N HIS A 116 -19.63 12.72 -2.68
CA HIS A 116 -20.02 14.12 -2.87
C HIS A 116 -19.82 14.95 -1.60
N LYS A 117 -20.31 14.47 -0.45
CA LYS A 117 -20.18 15.14 0.85
C LYS A 117 -18.71 15.38 1.22
N ILE A 118 -17.86 14.36 1.05
CA ILE A 118 -16.43 14.46 1.37
C ILE A 118 -15.73 15.43 0.42
N LEU A 119 -15.98 15.34 -0.90
CA LEU A 119 -15.36 16.25 -1.89
C LEU A 119 -15.79 17.70 -1.65
N TRP A 120 -17.06 17.94 -1.33
CA TRP A 120 -17.55 19.28 -0.99
C TRP A 120 -16.82 19.86 0.23
N ARG A 121 -16.72 19.08 1.32
CA ARG A 121 -16.08 19.51 2.58
C ARG A 121 -14.57 19.67 2.44
N SER A 122 -13.91 18.72 1.77
CA SER A 122 -12.45 18.69 1.64
C SER A 122 -11.94 19.58 0.52
N SER A 123 -12.76 19.89 -0.48
CA SER A 123 -12.46 20.79 -1.60
C SER A 123 -11.05 20.54 -2.18
N PRO A 124 -10.74 19.32 -2.65
CA PRO A 124 -9.45 19.03 -3.23
C PRO A 124 -9.24 19.85 -4.51
N THR A 125 -8.07 20.45 -4.64
CA THR A 125 -7.69 21.20 -5.86
C THR A 125 -7.30 20.27 -7.00
N HIS A 126 -6.78 19.10 -6.65
CA HIS A 126 -6.23 18.12 -7.57
C HIS A 126 -6.62 16.72 -7.09
N ALA A 127 -6.85 15.80 -8.01
CA ALA A 127 -7.21 14.43 -7.68
C ALA A 127 -6.48 13.44 -8.58
N PHE A 128 -5.93 12.38 -7.99
CA PHE A 128 -5.43 11.20 -8.71
C PHE A 128 -6.21 9.98 -8.27
N VAL A 129 -6.89 9.35 -9.23
CA VAL A 129 -7.82 8.25 -8.97
C VAL A 129 -7.45 7.08 -9.87
N GLN A 130 -7.26 5.91 -9.27
CA GLN A 130 -7.04 4.66 -10.00
C GLN A 130 -8.37 3.91 -10.20
N GLY A 131 -8.40 3.07 -11.23
CA GLY A 131 -9.58 2.26 -11.56
C GLY A 131 -10.64 3.02 -12.34
N ARG A 132 -11.02 2.49 -13.51
CA ARG A 132 -11.94 3.17 -14.44
C ARG A 132 -13.29 3.53 -13.81
N GLN A 133 -13.88 2.63 -13.02
CA GLN A 133 -15.18 2.88 -12.39
C GLN A 133 -15.11 4.00 -11.33
N THR A 134 -14.03 4.05 -10.55
CA THR A 134 -13.83 5.11 -9.55
C THR A 134 -13.54 6.44 -10.23
N GLN A 135 -12.73 6.46 -11.29
CA GLN A 135 -12.51 7.67 -12.10
C GLN A 135 -13.83 8.24 -12.64
N GLN A 136 -14.70 7.40 -13.21
CA GLN A 136 -16.02 7.85 -13.70
C GLN A 136 -16.87 8.48 -12.59
N ARG A 137 -16.91 7.86 -11.40
CA ARG A 137 -17.61 8.44 -10.24
C ARG A 137 -17.09 9.82 -9.86
N TRP A 138 -15.78 10.02 -9.86
CA TRP A 138 -15.17 11.32 -9.53
C TRP A 138 -15.43 12.38 -10.61
N LEU A 139 -15.38 12.00 -11.89
CA LEU A 139 -15.72 12.88 -13.01
C LEU A 139 -17.17 13.36 -12.93
N HIS A 140 -18.10 12.47 -12.55
CA HIS A 140 -19.50 12.83 -12.32
C HIS A 140 -19.70 13.84 -11.17
N GLN A 141 -18.73 13.95 -10.24
CA GLN A 141 -18.71 14.95 -9.18
C GLN A 141 -18.02 16.26 -9.61
N GLY A 142 -17.69 16.42 -10.91
CA GLY A 142 -17.08 17.63 -11.47
C GLY A 142 -15.58 17.77 -11.17
N GLN A 143 -14.91 16.70 -10.73
CA GLN A 143 -13.47 16.72 -10.46
C GLN A 143 -12.66 16.60 -11.76
N SER A 144 -11.56 17.35 -11.85
CA SER A 144 -10.53 17.11 -12.86
C SER A 144 -9.51 16.10 -12.31
N LEU A 145 -9.18 15.09 -13.10
CA LEU A 145 -8.29 14.01 -12.68
C LEU A 145 -6.92 14.16 -13.31
N LEU A 146 -5.89 14.10 -12.47
CA LEU A 146 -4.49 14.06 -12.88
C LEU A 146 -4.18 12.75 -13.60
N SER A 147 -3.38 12.87 -14.65
CA SER A 147 -2.80 11.75 -15.39
C SER A 147 -1.35 11.57 -14.98
N PHE A 148 -1.01 10.39 -14.43
CA PHE A 148 0.35 10.10 -13.98
C PHE A 148 1.39 10.25 -15.10
N ASN A 149 1.06 9.75 -16.30
CA ASN A 149 1.97 9.77 -17.45
C ASN A 149 2.23 11.19 -17.95
N ASP A 150 1.23 12.06 -17.88
CA ASP A 150 1.37 13.45 -18.30
C ASP A 150 2.20 14.25 -17.30
N LEU A 151 2.11 13.93 -16.00
CA LEU A 151 2.89 14.56 -14.93
C LEU A 151 4.37 14.17 -14.96
N ILE A 152 4.67 12.89 -15.11
CA ILE A 152 6.06 12.40 -15.06
C ILE A 152 6.82 12.64 -16.37
N GLY A 153 6.09 12.81 -17.48
CA GLY A 153 6.63 12.98 -18.81
C GLY A 153 7.33 11.72 -19.35
N PRO A 154 8.15 11.85 -20.39
CA PRO A 154 8.92 10.72 -20.92
C PRO A 154 9.97 10.25 -19.91
N VAL A 155 9.83 9.00 -19.44
CA VAL A 155 10.75 8.37 -18.49
C VAL A 155 11.33 7.10 -19.11
N ASP A 156 12.58 6.81 -18.79
CA ASP A 156 13.13 5.48 -19.03
C ASP A 156 12.25 4.45 -18.32
N THR A 157 11.84 3.42 -19.04
CA THR A 157 10.96 2.39 -18.48
C THR A 157 11.65 1.72 -17.28
N PRO A 158 10.96 1.53 -16.14
CA PRO A 158 11.52 0.85 -14.99
C PRO A 158 12.13 -0.50 -15.40
N GLN A 159 13.32 -0.79 -14.87
CA GLN A 159 14.13 -1.91 -15.35
C GLN A 159 13.42 -3.23 -15.08
N ARG A 160 13.30 -4.03 -16.15
CA ARG A 160 12.83 -5.42 -16.06
C ARG A 160 13.93 -6.26 -15.41
N LEU A 161 13.77 -6.57 -14.14
CA LEU A 161 14.73 -7.43 -13.44
C LEU A 161 14.30 -8.90 -13.53
N ASN A 162 15.14 -9.70 -14.19
CA ASN A 162 15.04 -11.17 -14.12
C ASN A 162 15.73 -11.75 -12.87
N ARG A 163 16.50 -10.93 -12.12
CA ARG A 163 17.28 -11.39 -10.97
C ARG A 163 16.64 -10.98 -9.65
N TRP A 164 16.33 -11.99 -8.86
CA TRP A 164 15.73 -11.89 -7.55
C TRP A 164 16.83 -11.66 -6.51
N SER A 165 16.95 -10.42 -5.99
CA SER A 165 17.85 -10.15 -4.86
C SER A 165 17.30 -10.76 -3.57
N LYS A 166 18.19 -11.31 -2.73
CA LYS A 166 17.88 -11.89 -1.40
C LYS A 166 17.62 -10.85 -0.31
N ASN A 167 17.59 -9.56 -0.64
CA ASN A 167 17.33 -8.52 0.34
C ASN A 167 15.95 -8.72 1.00
N PRO A 168 15.77 -8.27 2.25
CA PRO A 168 14.46 -8.22 2.89
C PRO A 168 13.46 -7.42 2.03
N GLN A 169 12.25 -7.96 1.91
CA GLN A 169 11.17 -7.40 1.09
C GLN A 169 9.88 -7.32 1.90
N LEU A 170 9.27 -6.15 1.87
CA LEU A 170 7.94 -5.89 2.38
C LEU A 170 6.92 -6.19 1.29
N TRP A 171 5.72 -6.59 1.71
CA TRP A 171 4.59 -6.82 0.82
C TRP A 171 3.38 -6.04 1.30
N SER A 172 2.70 -5.38 0.38
CA SER A 172 1.38 -4.81 0.63
C SER A 172 0.43 -5.12 -0.53
N GLU A 173 -0.84 -5.34 -0.20
CA GLU A 173 -1.94 -5.56 -1.14
C GLU A 173 -3.14 -4.65 -0.79
N GLU A 174 -2.84 -3.51 -0.16
CA GLU A 174 -3.81 -2.55 0.37
C GLU A 174 -4.08 -1.39 -0.58
N GLY A 175 -5.14 -0.67 -0.30
CA GLY A 175 -5.47 0.58 -0.97
C GLY A 175 -6.02 1.62 -0.01
N THR A 176 -6.54 2.71 -0.56
CA THR A 176 -7.08 3.83 0.20
C THR A 176 -8.33 3.49 1.01
N GLN A 177 -8.81 2.24 0.99
CA GLN A 177 -9.79 1.76 1.97
C GLN A 177 -9.19 1.68 3.38
N TRP A 178 -7.87 1.44 3.48
CA TRP A 178 -7.17 1.53 4.74
C TRP A 178 -6.76 2.99 5.01
N GLN A 179 -7.55 3.65 5.84
CA GLN A 179 -7.49 5.10 6.03
C GLN A 179 -6.12 5.63 6.48
N ALA A 180 -5.52 5.02 7.50
CA ALA A 180 -4.16 5.34 7.95
C ALA A 180 -3.06 4.64 7.13
N GLY A 181 -3.46 3.87 6.11
CA GLY A 181 -2.59 2.91 5.44
C GLY A 181 -1.46 3.55 4.65
N LEU A 182 -1.70 4.67 3.98
CA LEU A 182 -0.64 5.34 3.22
C LEU A 182 0.44 5.89 4.16
N THR A 183 0.05 6.51 5.28
CA THR A 183 0.96 7.01 6.31
C THR A 183 1.86 5.89 6.81
N VAL A 184 1.22 4.82 7.29
CA VAL A 184 1.88 3.64 7.84
C VAL A 184 2.82 2.99 6.82
N LEU A 185 2.34 2.78 5.60
CA LEU A 185 3.09 2.10 4.57
C LEU A 185 4.36 2.87 4.21
N LEU A 186 4.24 4.19 4.04
CA LEU A 186 5.39 5.04 3.71
C LEU A 186 6.35 5.15 4.89
N GLU A 187 5.85 5.29 6.11
CA GLU A 187 6.69 5.33 7.32
C GLU A 187 7.50 4.03 7.49
N GLN A 188 6.85 2.86 7.40
CA GLN A 188 7.54 1.57 7.56
C GLN A 188 8.52 1.29 6.41
N TRP A 189 8.14 1.62 5.18
CA TRP A 189 9.01 1.45 4.02
C TRP A 189 10.26 2.33 4.07
N LEU A 190 10.08 3.63 4.31
CA LEU A 190 11.17 4.60 4.31
C LEU A 190 12.05 4.50 5.56
N THR A 191 11.51 4.07 6.70
CA THR A 191 12.31 3.83 7.91
C THR A 191 13.16 2.56 7.77
N SER A 192 12.63 1.49 7.18
CA SER A 192 13.35 0.22 7.06
C SER A 192 14.36 0.15 5.92
N GLY A 193 14.14 0.91 4.83
CA GLY A 193 14.98 0.83 3.62
C GLY A 193 14.82 -0.48 2.83
N HIS A 194 13.87 -1.33 3.21
CA HIS A 194 13.57 -2.57 2.51
C HIS A 194 12.89 -2.31 1.17
N SER A 195 12.95 -3.28 0.25
CA SER A 195 12.18 -3.20 -0.98
C SER A 195 10.70 -3.48 -0.71
N LEU A 196 9.80 -2.63 -1.17
CA LEU A 196 8.36 -2.83 -1.03
C LEU A 196 7.75 -3.35 -2.35
N ALA A 197 7.02 -4.46 -2.27
CA ALA A 197 6.46 -5.15 -3.42
C ALA A 197 4.93 -5.15 -3.42
N PHE A 198 4.36 -4.98 -4.61
CA PHE A 198 2.92 -4.94 -4.88
C PHE A 198 2.50 -5.97 -5.92
N PRO A 199 1.33 -6.59 -5.75
CA PRO A 199 0.77 -7.50 -6.74
C PRO A 199 0.30 -6.77 -8.00
N GLU A 200 0.04 -7.52 -9.07
CA GLU A 200 -0.57 -6.98 -10.29
C GLU A 200 -2.05 -6.63 -10.10
N SER A 201 -2.74 -7.36 -9.23
CA SER A 201 -4.12 -7.09 -8.85
C SER A 201 -4.46 -7.83 -7.55
N PRO A 202 -5.52 -7.42 -6.83
CA PRO A 202 -5.98 -8.14 -5.65
C PRO A 202 -6.22 -9.64 -5.90
N GLY A 203 -6.77 -10.00 -7.06
CA GLY A 203 -7.04 -11.40 -7.43
C GLY A 203 -5.78 -12.24 -7.72
N SER A 204 -4.67 -11.60 -8.09
CA SER A 204 -3.38 -12.27 -8.33
C SER A 204 -2.44 -12.23 -7.12
N ALA A 205 -2.80 -11.49 -6.06
CA ALA A 205 -1.94 -11.23 -4.91
C ALA A 205 -1.37 -12.49 -4.25
N SER A 206 -2.17 -13.53 -4.08
CA SER A 206 -1.68 -14.81 -3.53
C SER A 206 -0.61 -15.46 -4.42
N ARG A 207 -0.76 -15.42 -5.75
CA ARG A 207 0.24 -15.96 -6.67
C ARG A 207 1.50 -15.11 -6.65
N ASP A 208 1.34 -13.80 -6.76
CA ASP A 208 2.46 -12.86 -6.86
C ASP A 208 3.28 -12.84 -5.57
N ARG A 209 2.64 -12.91 -4.41
CA ARG A 209 3.32 -13.03 -3.12
C ARG A 209 4.15 -14.31 -3.01
N ARG A 210 3.71 -15.41 -3.62
CA ARG A 210 4.48 -16.67 -3.65
C ARG A 210 5.71 -16.57 -4.52
N GLU A 211 5.61 -15.82 -5.61
CA GLU A 211 6.77 -15.46 -6.40
C GLU A 211 7.70 -14.63 -5.49
N VAL A 212 7.24 -13.47 -4.99
CA VAL A 212 8.03 -12.49 -4.18
C VAL A 212 8.71 -13.10 -2.96
N ALA A 213 8.00 -13.98 -2.24
CA ALA A 213 8.43 -14.56 -0.98
C ALA A 213 8.87 -13.49 0.05
N PRO A 214 7.96 -12.58 0.45
CA PRO A 214 8.31 -11.44 1.28
C PRO A 214 8.76 -11.84 2.68
N SER A 215 9.59 -10.99 3.28
CA SER A 215 10.05 -11.12 4.67
C SER A 215 9.14 -10.42 5.67
N GLY A 216 8.33 -9.44 5.22
CA GLY A 216 7.34 -8.75 6.05
C GLY A 216 6.04 -8.50 5.29
N LEU A 217 4.90 -8.56 5.99
CA LEU A 217 3.59 -8.12 5.47
C LEU A 217 3.20 -6.79 6.11
N LEU A 218 2.79 -5.82 5.29
CA LEU A 218 2.19 -4.56 5.69
C LEU A 218 0.71 -4.57 5.28
N LEU A 219 -0.15 -5.01 6.20
CA LEU A 219 -1.58 -5.17 5.98
C LEU A 219 -2.37 -4.54 7.12
N SER A 220 -3.54 -4.03 6.81
CA SER A 220 -4.57 -3.68 7.78
C SER A 220 -5.05 -4.94 8.53
N ALA A 221 -5.66 -4.73 9.69
CA ALA A 221 -6.24 -5.82 10.47
C ALA A 221 -7.34 -6.56 9.68
N GLU A 222 -8.20 -5.81 8.96
CA GLU A 222 -9.28 -6.36 8.14
C GLU A 222 -8.74 -7.23 7.00
N ARG A 223 -7.78 -6.72 6.24
CA ARG A 223 -7.19 -7.49 5.14
C ARG A 223 -6.47 -8.72 5.62
N LEU A 224 -5.80 -8.65 6.77
CA LEU A 224 -5.17 -9.83 7.37
C LEU A 224 -6.20 -10.90 7.76
N GLN A 225 -7.35 -10.51 8.30
CA GLN A 225 -8.45 -11.44 8.60
C GLN A 225 -9.01 -12.08 7.33
N LEU A 226 -9.27 -11.29 6.28
CA LEU A 226 -9.72 -11.80 4.98
C LEU A 226 -8.70 -12.76 4.37
N LEU A 227 -7.42 -12.41 4.45
CA LEU A 227 -6.33 -13.27 4.02
C LEU A 227 -6.30 -14.57 4.81
N ALA A 228 -6.53 -14.52 6.12
CA ALA A 228 -6.59 -15.70 6.96
C ALA A 228 -7.77 -16.61 6.60
N ALA A 229 -8.95 -16.05 6.35
CA ALA A 229 -10.11 -16.79 5.87
C ALA A 229 -9.89 -17.38 4.46
N GLU A 230 -9.21 -16.67 3.56
CA GLU A 230 -8.84 -17.16 2.24
C GLU A 230 -7.87 -18.35 2.34
N ILE A 231 -6.91 -18.28 3.24
CA ILE A 231 -5.97 -19.38 3.52
C ILE A 231 -6.74 -20.57 4.09
N GLU A 232 -7.62 -20.33 5.06
CA GLU A 232 -8.38 -21.37 5.73
C GLU A 232 -9.36 -22.07 4.79
N SER A 233 -10.02 -21.36 3.88
CA SER A 233 -10.90 -21.97 2.88
C SER A 233 -10.17 -22.84 1.85
N ARG A 234 -8.87 -22.57 1.63
CA ARG A 234 -8.00 -23.40 0.77
C ARG A 234 -7.42 -24.60 1.51
N LEU A 235 -7.44 -24.60 2.85
CA LEU A 235 -7.08 -25.77 3.63
C LEU A 235 -8.20 -26.82 3.54
N ALA A 236 -7.86 -28.08 3.81
CA ALA A 236 -8.86 -29.13 3.80
C ALA A 236 -9.95 -28.86 4.87
N PRO A 237 -11.21 -29.26 4.64
CA PRO A 237 -12.30 -29.07 5.60
C PRO A 237 -11.97 -29.67 6.97
N HIS A 238 -12.50 -29.07 8.04
CA HIS A 238 -12.23 -29.44 9.45
C HIS A 238 -12.47 -30.92 9.77
N ASP A 239 -13.38 -31.58 9.04
CA ASP A 239 -13.68 -33.02 9.24
C ASP A 239 -12.76 -33.98 8.50
N THR A 240 -11.77 -33.48 7.75
CA THR A 240 -10.88 -34.33 6.98
C THR A 240 -9.61 -34.70 7.75
N TRP A 241 -9.13 -35.94 7.55
CA TRP A 241 -7.84 -36.40 8.08
C TRP A 241 -6.68 -35.50 7.62
N ARG A 242 -6.80 -34.87 6.44
CA ARG A 242 -5.84 -33.89 5.91
C ARG A 242 -5.75 -32.64 6.80
N ARG A 243 -6.89 -32.15 7.31
CA ARG A 243 -6.92 -31.00 8.22
C ARG A 243 -6.32 -31.35 9.58
N ARG A 244 -6.67 -32.51 10.14
CA ARG A 244 -6.04 -33.05 11.36
C ARG A 244 -4.52 -33.19 11.21
N LEU A 245 -4.03 -33.64 10.05
CA LEU A 245 -2.59 -33.73 9.75
C LEU A 245 -1.93 -32.34 9.69
N CYS A 246 -2.58 -31.36 9.06
CA CYS A 246 -2.09 -29.98 9.02
C CYS A 246 -2.06 -29.34 10.42
N ASP A 247 -3.14 -29.45 11.18
CA ASP A 247 -3.25 -28.89 12.53
C ASP A 247 -2.23 -29.55 13.48
N TRP A 248 -2.07 -30.88 13.37
CA TRP A 248 -1.03 -31.61 14.10
C TRP A 248 0.39 -31.17 13.74
N ALA A 249 0.68 -30.94 12.45
CA ALA A 249 1.99 -30.47 11.98
C ALA A 249 2.29 -29.01 12.35
N ILE A 250 1.26 -28.18 12.50
CA ILE A 250 1.39 -26.79 12.98
C ILE A 250 1.61 -26.77 14.50
N ALA A 251 0.86 -27.56 15.27
CA ALA A 251 0.97 -27.61 16.74
C ALA A 251 2.27 -28.22 17.26
N HIS A 252 2.93 -29.10 16.49
CA HIS A 252 4.18 -29.77 16.91
C HIS A 252 5.27 -29.60 15.84
N PRO A 253 6.07 -28.52 15.87
CA PRO A 253 7.06 -28.24 14.83
C PRO A 253 8.36 -29.07 14.92
N GLU A 254 8.46 -30.01 15.86
CA GLU A 254 9.75 -30.54 16.32
C GLU A 254 10.26 -31.79 15.59
N LYS A 255 9.45 -32.47 14.74
CA LYS A 255 9.90 -33.67 13.99
C LYS A 255 9.98 -33.45 12.47
N GLY A 256 10.91 -34.15 11.81
CA GLY A 256 11.31 -33.91 10.41
C GLY A 256 10.17 -33.87 9.38
N LEU A 257 9.22 -34.83 9.42
CA LEU A 257 8.07 -34.84 8.50
C LEU A 257 7.12 -33.65 8.73
N GLN A 258 6.90 -33.26 9.99
CA GLN A 258 6.07 -32.11 10.36
C GLN A 258 6.69 -30.80 9.85
N ARG A 259 8.01 -30.66 10.01
CA ARG A 259 8.77 -29.52 9.49
C ARG A 259 8.71 -29.44 7.97
N LEU A 260 8.73 -30.58 7.26
CA LEU A 260 8.57 -30.63 5.81
C LEU A 260 7.15 -30.20 5.36
N ILE A 261 6.11 -30.68 6.05
CA ILE A 261 4.72 -30.29 5.77
C ILE A 261 4.51 -28.80 6.06
N LYS A 262 4.96 -28.31 7.22
CA LYS A 262 4.92 -26.88 7.59
C LYS A 262 5.65 -26.02 6.57
N ASN A 263 6.85 -26.41 6.15
CA ASN A 263 7.62 -25.68 5.12
C ASN A 263 6.92 -25.70 3.77
N ARG A 264 6.28 -26.82 3.39
CA ARG A 264 5.50 -26.93 2.15
C ARG A 264 4.28 -26.04 2.16
N VAL A 265 3.52 -26.02 3.27
CA VAL A 265 2.38 -25.12 3.47
C VAL A 265 2.83 -23.66 3.42
N ARG A 266 3.89 -23.29 4.16
CA ARG A 266 4.46 -21.93 4.10
C ARG A 266 4.89 -21.54 2.68
N ARG A 267 5.47 -22.46 1.91
CA ARG A 267 5.86 -22.21 0.51
C ARG A 267 4.63 -22.05 -0.40
N LEU A 268 3.58 -22.87 -0.19
CA LEU A 268 2.31 -22.76 -0.93
C LEU A 268 1.51 -21.49 -0.61
N LEU A 269 1.71 -20.90 0.56
CA LEU A 269 1.08 -19.64 0.97
C LEU A 269 1.92 -18.38 0.67
N GLY A 270 3.21 -18.58 0.33
CA GLY A 270 4.17 -17.51 0.05
C GLY A 270 4.87 -16.97 1.30
N PHE A 271 4.71 -17.62 2.45
CA PHE A 271 5.24 -17.21 3.76
C PHE A 271 6.52 -17.93 4.19
N HIS A 272 7.22 -18.57 3.24
CA HIS A 272 8.40 -19.36 3.56
C HIS A 272 9.60 -18.50 4.02
N ASN A 273 9.63 -17.23 3.62
CA ASN A 273 10.61 -16.24 4.10
C ASN A 273 10.01 -15.23 5.08
N LEU A 274 8.76 -15.40 5.50
CA LEU A 274 8.07 -14.42 6.35
C LEU A 274 8.60 -14.45 7.78
N HIS A 275 9.08 -13.30 8.27
CA HIS A 275 9.66 -13.13 9.60
C HIS A 275 8.76 -12.33 10.54
N PHE A 276 8.07 -11.29 10.04
CA PHE A 276 7.18 -10.45 10.83
C PHE A 276 5.92 -10.06 10.06
N ILE A 277 4.85 -9.78 10.81
CA ILE A 277 3.62 -9.19 10.28
C ILE A 277 3.44 -7.88 11.03
N TRP A 278 3.47 -6.78 10.32
CA TRP A 278 3.21 -5.47 10.92
C TRP A 278 1.69 -5.23 10.92
N GLN A 279 1.13 -4.78 12.05
CA GLN A 279 -0.30 -4.49 12.23
C GLN A 279 -0.50 -3.11 12.86
N ALA A 280 -1.28 -2.24 12.21
CA ALA A 280 -1.44 -0.84 12.65
C ALA A 280 -2.23 -0.65 13.93
N THR A 281 -3.11 -1.57 14.30
CA THR A 281 -3.97 -1.39 15.47
C THR A 281 -4.52 -2.74 15.92
N ARG A 282 -4.59 -2.94 17.24
CA ARG A 282 -5.51 -3.95 17.81
C ARG A 282 -6.93 -3.42 17.66
N SER A 283 -7.76 -4.06 16.82
CA SER A 283 -9.21 -3.93 16.98
C SER A 283 -9.61 -4.54 18.32
N PRO A 284 -10.39 -3.85 19.17
CA PRO A 284 -10.82 -4.36 20.48
C PRO A 284 -11.79 -5.56 20.38
N ASP A 285 -12.48 -5.73 19.25
CA ASP A 285 -13.28 -6.92 18.93
C ASP A 285 -12.49 -7.87 18.01
N ALA A 286 -11.67 -8.73 18.61
CA ALA A 286 -10.95 -9.77 17.88
C ALA A 286 -11.72 -11.10 17.98
N GLN A 287 -12.33 -11.53 16.86
CA GLN A 287 -12.78 -12.91 16.68
C GLN A 287 -11.63 -13.92 16.93
N PRO A 288 -11.94 -15.17 17.33
CA PRO A 288 -10.91 -16.19 17.56
C PRO A 288 -10.00 -16.33 16.33
N GLN A 289 -8.72 -16.03 16.53
CA GLN A 289 -7.74 -15.97 15.45
C GLN A 289 -7.24 -17.37 15.09
N PRO A 290 -7.00 -17.66 13.80
CA PRO A 290 -6.48 -18.96 13.41
C PRO A 290 -5.05 -19.17 13.93
N THR A 291 -4.76 -20.39 14.37
CA THR A 291 -3.56 -20.80 15.11
C THR A 291 -2.23 -20.55 14.38
N TRP A 292 -2.25 -20.36 13.06
CA TRP A 292 -1.03 -20.03 12.30
C TRP A 292 -0.61 -18.56 12.45
N LEU A 293 -1.53 -17.65 12.80
CA LEU A 293 -1.25 -16.21 13.02
C LEU A 293 -0.58 -15.92 14.37
N THR A 294 -0.64 -16.86 15.33
CA THR A 294 -0.02 -16.70 16.65
C THR A 294 1.48 -16.97 16.64
N GLU A 295 2.00 -17.61 15.58
CA GLU A 295 3.43 -17.91 15.44
C GLU A 295 4.29 -16.72 14.97
N PHE A 296 3.68 -15.63 14.48
CA PHE A 296 4.42 -14.50 13.89
C PHE A 296 4.63 -13.36 14.89
N LYS A 297 5.85 -12.80 14.94
CA LYS A 297 6.13 -11.57 15.67
C LYS A 297 5.28 -10.43 15.10
N ARG A 298 4.49 -9.82 15.98
CA ARG A 298 3.71 -8.62 15.70
C ARG A 298 4.47 -7.46 16.30
N ASP A 299 5.10 -6.67 15.45
CA ASP A 299 5.53 -5.34 15.86
C ASP A 299 4.29 -4.45 15.77
N ILE A 300 3.79 -4.08 16.93
CA ILE A 300 2.65 -3.17 17.12
C ILE A 300 3.27 -1.80 17.37
N ALA A 301 2.85 -0.80 16.60
CA ALA A 301 3.13 0.60 16.91
C ALA A 301 2.15 1.12 17.97
#